data_AF-A0A838D207-F1
#
_entry.id   AF-A0A838D207-F1
#
_cell.length_a   1.000
_cell.length_b   1.000
_cell.length_c   1.000
_cell.angle_alpha   90.00
_cell.angle_beta   90.00
_cell.angle_gamma   90.00
#
_symmetry.space_group_name_H-M   'P 1'
#
loop_
_entity.id
_entity.type
_entity.pdbx_description
1 polymer ?
#
loop_
_entity_poly.entity_id
_entity_poly.type
_entity_poly.pdbx_seq_one_letter_code
_entity_poly.pdbx_strand_id
1 'polypeptide(L)'
;AMEELERALAEAGGTGAPPAWGGRLRGLLLEELERGRDELARPRSGYATPVGVAVAACSDTLVGVAPVSPGMRVDPDVASEREWRVGAALAGALCHAAALPAPSAAEDLVMLFGELESHLVLAVPARHGDAELAAVAYEEGTAGIDRLRTRALVLPGHVLDGAHGTLSAPIGLVQHPLRVAEAVARLGGRPADDESVEAHEDAVLALLGVTTAPARPHDDPDPARRVARRILQRLHGMGKWGGFHTEFSHLARGFQGNERALADSVGEALLAEGLLSEKRSVGQRHVFLDPRRARDIHTLIDTGVLPKGLTLP
;
A
#
# COMPACT_ATOMS: atom_id res chain seq x y z
N ALA A 1 -6.23 6.63 31.46
CA ALA A 1 -6.55 5.81 30.25
C ALA A 1 -8.08 5.60 30.10
N MET A 2 -8.59 4.66 29.29
CA MET A 2 -9.99 4.58 28.78
C MET A 2 -11.10 5.10 29.69
N GLU A 3 -11.38 4.47 30.84
CA GLU A 3 -12.48 4.87 31.74
C GLU A 3 -12.36 6.32 32.24
N GLU A 4 -11.12 6.81 32.37
CA GLU A 4 -10.84 8.19 32.78
C GLU A 4 -10.94 9.18 31.62
N LEU A 5 -10.62 8.77 30.40
CA LEU A 5 -10.89 9.55 29.19
C LEU A 5 -12.40 9.68 28.96
N GLU A 6 -13.16 8.58 29.09
CA GLU A 6 -14.63 8.59 29.01
C GLU A 6 -15.25 9.48 30.09
N ARG A 7 -14.79 9.37 31.34
CA ARG A 7 -15.22 10.23 32.44
C ARG A 7 -14.86 11.69 32.21
N ALA A 8 -13.63 12.01 31.78
CA ALA A 8 -13.21 13.38 31.51
C ALA A 8 -13.96 13.99 30.31
N LEU A 9 -14.27 13.19 29.28
CA LEU A 9 -15.09 13.58 28.14
C LEU A 9 -16.52 13.90 28.59
N ALA A 10 -17.12 13.07 29.44
CA ALA A 10 -18.44 13.31 30.03
C ALA A 10 -18.45 14.54 30.96
N GLU A 11 -17.45 14.71 31.83
CA GLU A 11 -17.23 15.91 32.66
C GLU A 11 -17.14 17.19 31.80
N ALA A 12 -16.60 17.11 30.59
CA ALA A 12 -16.38 18.23 29.68
C ALA A 12 -17.59 18.62 28.82
N GLY A 13 -18.60 17.75 28.69
CA GLY A 13 -19.75 17.95 27.80
C GLY A 13 -19.74 17.13 26.50
N GLY A 14 -18.99 16.02 26.45
CA GLY A 14 -18.97 15.10 25.31
C GLY A 14 -18.27 15.69 24.08
N THR A 15 -18.81 15.39 22.90
CA THR A 15 -18.38 15.96 21.61
C THR A 15 -18.50 17.49 21.56
N GLY A 16 -19.39 18.08 22.37
CA GLY A 16 -19.55 19.52 22.55
C GLY A 16 -18.60 20.18 23.54
N ALA A 17 -17.58 19.47 24.06
CA ALA A 17 -16.66 20.01 25.05
C ALA A 17 -15.89 21.25 24.53
N PRO A 18 -15.68 22.28 25.37
CA PRO A 18 -15.05 23.53 24.93
C PRO A 18 -13.51 23.41 24.85
N PRO A 19 -12.83 24.16 23.97
CA PRO A 19 -11.39 24.03 23.70
C PRO A 19 -10.45 24.09 24.90
N ALA A 20 -10.87 24.68 26.02
CA ALA A 20 -10.12 24.68 27.28
C ALA A 20 -9.84 23.26 27.83
N TRP A 21 -10.63 22.26 27.45
CA TRP A 21 -10.42 20.86 27.81
C TRP A 21 -9.48 20.10 26.87
N GLY A 22 -9.19 20.63 25.68
CA GLY A 22 -8.47 19.91 24.62
C GLY A 22 -7.11 19.34 25.06
N GLY A 23 -6.37 20.07 25.89
CA GLY A 23 -5.11 19.59 26.47
C GLY A 23 -5.27 18.40 27.42
N ARG A 24 -6.28 18.41 28.31
CA ARG A 24 -6.58 17.29 29.23
C ARG A 24 -7.06 16.07 28.44
N LEU A 25 -7.97 16.28 27.47
CA LEU A 25 -8.51 15.20 26.64
C LEU A 25 -7.43 14.58 25.74
N ARG A 26 -6.54 15.38 25.14
CA ARG A 26 -5.40 14.84 24.36
C ARG A 26 -4.41 14.07 25.23
N GLY A 27 -4.10 14.55 26.44
CA GLY A 27 -3.23 13.80 27.37
C GLY A 27 -3.78 12.42 27.70
N LEU A 28 -5.05 12.35 28.11
CA LEU A 28 -5.74 11.09 28.43
C LEU A 28 -5.92 10.17 27.21
N LEU A 29 -6.03 10.74 26.00
CA LEU A 29 -6.01 10.00 24.74
C LEU A 29 -4.65 9.37 24.46
N LEU A 30 -3.55 10.10 24.63
CA LEU A 30 -2.20 9.57 24.40
C LEU A 30 -1.84 8.45 25.40
N GLU A 31 -2.23 8.60 26.67
CA GLU A 31 -2.11 7.52 27.66
C GLU A 31 -2.90 6.25 27.26
N GLU A 32 -4.08 6.43 26.67
CA GLU A 32 -4.93 5.33 26.23
C GLU A 32 -4.42 4.68 24.94
N LEU A 33 -3.87 5.45 24.00
CA LEU A 33 -3.27 4.93 22.77
C LEU A 33 -1.97 4.15 23.06
N GLU A 34 -1.14 4.62 23.99
CA GLU A 34 0.07 3.89 24.41
C GLU A 34 -0.29 2.58 25.15
N ARG A 35 -1.26 2.63 26.07
CA ARG A 35 -1.82 1.41 26.68
C ARG A 35 -2.42 0.47 25.63
N GLY A 36 -3.08 1.00 24.61
CA GLY A 36 -3.65 0.24 23.50
C GLY A 36 -2.58 -0.53 22.70
N ARG A 37 -1.42 0.08 22.46
CA ARG A 37 -0.25 -0.54 21.81
C ARG A 37 0.31 -1.70 22.64
N ASP A 38 0.53 -1.46 23.93
CA ASP A 38 0.97 -2.48 24.91
C ASP A 38 -0.01 -3.66 25.04
N GLU A 39 -1.30 -3.41 24.78
CA GLU A 39 -2.36 -4.42 24.80
C GLU A 39 -2.43 -5.20 23.47
N LEU A 40 -2.19 -4.57 22.32
CA LEU A 40 -2.15 -5.23 21.00
C LEU A 40 -0.99 -6.22 20.85
N ALA A 41 0.15 -5.97 21.50
CA ALA A 41 1.29 -6.87 21.55
C ALA A 41 1.01 -8.21 22.28
N ARG A 42 -0.11 -8.35 22.99
CA ARG A 42 -0.43 -9.53 23.82
C ARG A 42 -1.08 -10.66 23.00
N PRO A 43 -1.03 -11.93 23.42
CA PRO A 43 -1.70 -13.04 22.70
C PRO A 43 -3.25 -12.97 22.72
N ARG A 44 -3.81 -12.13 23.59
CA ARG A 44 -5.23 -11.76 23.68
C ARG A 44 -5.28 -10.30 24.12
N SER A 45 -6.14 -9.49 23.50
CA SER A 45 -6.10 -8.04 23.62
C SER A 45 -7.49 -7.47 23.90
N GLY A 46 -7.60 -6.58 24.89
CA GLY A 46 -8.79 -5.80 25.21
C GLY A 46 -9.77 -6.47 26.18
N TYR A 47 -9.46 -7.65 26.72
CA TYR A 47 -10.41 -8.44 27.53
C TYR A 47 -10.73 -7.85 28.90
N ALA A 48 -9.81 -7.07 29.49
CA ALA A 48 -10.04 -6.36 30.75
C ALA A 48 -10.47 -4.89 30.50
N THR A 49 -9.87 -4.25 29.50
CA THR A 49 -10.21 -2.91 29.03
C THR A 49 -9.99 -2.90 27.52
N PRO A 50 -11.03 -2.73 26.68
CA PRO A 50 -10.91 -2.79 25.21
C PRO A 50 -9.80 -1.89 24.67
N VAL A 51 -9.17 -2.25 23.56
CA VAL A 51 -8.18 -1.40 22.89
C VAL A 51 -8.90 -0.18 22.30
N GLY A 52 -8.61 1.03 22.81
CA GLY A 52 -9.23 2.26 22.36
C GLY A 52 -8.69 2.75 21.02
N VAL A 53 -9.60 3.17 20.14
CA VAL A 53 -9.35 4.13 19.06
C VAL A 53 -10.17 5.39 19.33
N ALA A 54 -9.83 6.51 18.70
CA ALA A 54 -10.64 7.72 18.76
C ALA A 54 -10.99 8.24 17.38
N VAL A 55 -12.18 8.84 17.25
CA VAL A 55 -12.67 9.49 16.02
C VAL A 55 -13.18 10.88 16.36
N ALA A 56 -12.95 11.86 15.48
CA ALA A 56 -13.53 13.18 15.57
C ALA A 56 -13.92 13.72 14.19
N ALA A 57 -14.99 14.52 14.16
CA ALA A 57 -15.31 15.38 13.03
C ALA A 57 -14.56 16.71 13.18
N CYS A 58 -13.73 17.05 12.19
CA CYS A 58 -13.08 18.34 12.03
C CYS A 58 -13.82 19.16 10.96
N SER A 59 -13.29 20.32 10.56
CA SER A 59 -14.00 21.31 9.71
C SER A 59 -14.57 20.78 8.38
N ASP A 60 -13.84 19.86 7.76
CA ASP A 60 -14.03 19.37 6.40
C ASP A 60 -13.51 17.94 6.22
N THR A 61 -13.07 17.32 7.31
CA THR A 61 -12.49 15.97 7.37
C THR A 61 -13.04 15.19 8.56
N LEU A 62 -13.15 13.87 8.38
CA LEU A 62 -13.40 12.92 9.46
C LEU A 62 -12.07 12.22 9.77
N VAL A 63 -11.64 12.28 11.03
CA VAL A 63 -10.30 11.85 11.45
C VAL A 63 -10.40 10.79 12.53
N GLY A 64 -9.66 9.70 12.35
CA GLY A 64 -9.47 8.66 13.35
C GLY A 64 -7.99 8.54 13.75
N VAL A 65 -7.73 8.10 14.98
CA VAL A 65 -6.39 7.75 15.46
C VAL A 65 -6.41 6.38 16.15
N ALA A 66 -5.44 5.54 15.80
CA ALA A 66 -5.30 4.17 16.26
C ALA A 66 -3.99 3.95 17.04
N PRO A 67 -3.95 3.01 18.00
CA PRO A 67 -2.76 2.67 18.80
C PRO A 67 -1.76 1.81 18.01
N VAL A 68 -1.45 2.26 16.79
CA VAL A 68 -0.73 1.54 15.71
C VAL A 68 0.46 2.39 15.28
N SER A 69 1.53 1.75 14.78
CA SER A 69 2.70 2.49 14.26
C SER A 69 2.37 3.31 13.00
N PRO A 70 2.72 4.62 12.94
CA PRO A 70 2.62 5.43 11.72
C PRO A 70 3.56 4.94 10.61
N GLY A 71 4.55 4.10 10.94
CA GLY A 71 5.40 3.41 9.97
C GLY A 71 4.61 2.57 8.95
N MET A 72 3.41 2.11 9.31
CA MET A 72 2.46 1.42 8.41
C MET A 72 2.10 2.24 7.15
N ARG A 73 2.29 3.57 7.17
CA ARG A 73 2.11 4.48 6.01
C ARG A 73 3.22 4.38 4.95
N VAL A 74 4.35 3.76 5.31
CA VAL A 74 5.58 3.71 4.50
C VAL A 74 5.97 2.26 4.20
N ASP A 75 5.80 1.38 5.18
CA ASP A 75 6.05 -0.05 5.09
C ASP A 75 4.96 -0.77 5.90
N PRO A 76 4.03 -1.52 5.27
CA PRO A 76 2.96 -2.20 5.98
C PRO A 76 3.48 -3.38 6.83
N ASP A 77 4.64 -3.96 6.50
CA ASP A 77 5.17 -5.15 7.18
C ASP A 77 5.71 -4.85 8.58
N VAL A 78 5.79 -3.56 8.98
CA VAL A 78 6.13 -3.15 10.36
C VAL A 78 4.99 -3.37 11.36
N ALA A 79 3.77 -3.63 10.87
CA ALA A 79 2.59 -3.80 11.71
C ALA A 79 2.23 -5.29 11.90
N SER A 80 1.87 -5.66 13.13
CA SER A 80 1.30 -6.99 13.38
C SER A 80 -0.09 -7.15 12.75
N GLU A 81 -0.51 -8.39 12.52
CA GLU A 81 -1.84 -8.75 12.00
C GLU A 81 -3.01 -8.06 12.73
N ARG A 82 -2.88 -7.79 14.05
CA ARG A 82 -3.90 -7.08 14.81
C ARG A 82 -3.83 -5.56 14.67
N GLU A 83 -2.62 -4.98 14.62
CA GLU A 83 -2.46 -3.56 14.30
C GLU A 83 -3.01 -3.26 12.90
N TRP A 84 -2.73 -4.14 11.94
CA TRP A 84 -3.34 -4.12 10.61
C TRP A 84 -4.87 -4.14 10.69
N ARG A 85 -5.50 -5.15 11.33
CA ARG A 85 -6.98 -5.20 11.40
C ARG A 85 -7.59 -4.02 12.15
N VAL A 86 -6.93 -3.46 13.17
CA VAL A 86 -7.38 -2.21 13.84
C VAL A 86 -7.31 -1.01 12.89
N GLY A 87 -6.19 -0.82 12.19
CA GLY A 87 -6.03 0.26 11.21
C GLY A 87 -7.01 0.13 10.04
N ALA A 88 -7.20 -1.08 9.51
CA ALA A 88 -8.12 -1.37 8.43
C ALA A 88 -9.59 -1.15 8.85
N ALA A 89 -10.01 -1.63 10.03
CA ALA A 89 -11.37 -1.39 10.53
C ALA A 89 -11.66 0.10 10.71
N LEU A 90 -10.68 0.87 11.22
CA LEU A 90 -10.80 2.33 11.34
C LEU A 90 -10.88 3.01 9.97
N ALA A 91 -10.07 2.59 8.99
CA ALA A 91 -10.15 3.06 7.61
C ALA A 91 -11.54 2.84 7.02
N GLY A 92 -12.10 1.63 7.20
CA GLY A 92 -13.43 1.29 6.69
C GLY A 92 -14.56 2.09 7.34
N ALA A 93 -14.51 2.23 8.67
CA ALA A 93 -15.47 3.02 9.43
C ALA A 93 -15.48 4.50 9.03
N LEU A 94 -14.29 5.10 8.82
CA LEU A 94 -14.15 6.47 8.34
C LEU A 94 -14.73 6.64 6.92
N CYS A 95 -14.43 5.71 6.00
CA CYS A 95 -14.99 5.74 4.64
C CYS A 95 -16.53 5.65 4.63
N HIS A 96 -17.09 4.76 5.44
CA HIS A 96 -18.54 4.59 5.58
C HIS A 96 -19.21 5.86 6.10
N ALA A 97 -18.71 6.39 7.23
CA ALA A 97 -19.30 7.54 7.91
C ALA A 97 -19.03 8.90 7.24
N ALA A 98 -18.05 8.98 6.35
CA ALA A 98 -17.86 10.11 5.44
C ALA A 98 -18.78 10.06 4.19
N ALA A 99 -19.54 8.95 4.00
CA ALA A 99 -20.39 8.70 2.85
C ALA A 99 -19.69 8.91 1.49
N LEU A 100 -18.41 8.50 1.41
CA LEU A 100 -17.64 8.62 0.17
C LEU A 100 -18.23 7.74 -0.95
N PRO A 101 -18.32 8.24 -2.20
CA PRO A 101 -18.79 7.44 -3.31
C PRO A 101 -17.83 6.29 -3.62
N ALA A 102 -18.35 5.22 -4.21
CA ALA A 102 -17.54 4.14 -4.76
C ALA A 102 -16.51 4.71 -5.77
N PRO A 103 -15.22 4.38 -5.65
CA PRO A 103 -14.18 4.88 -6.55
C PRO A 103 -14.29 4.24 -7.94
N SER A 104 -13.88 4.97 -8.97
CA SER A 104 -13.88 4.55 -10.36
C SER A 104 -12.46 4.34 -10.93
N ALA A 105 -11.47 5.03 -10.36
CA ALA A 105 -10.05 4.83 -10.61
C ALA A 105 -9.22 5.00 -9.31
N ALA A 106 -7.93 4.66 -9.35
CA ALA A 106 -7.02 4.79 -8.22
C ALA A 106 -6.88 6.23 -7.70
N GLU A 107 -7.04 7.22 -8.58
CA GLU A 107 -7.01 8.65 -8.27
C GLU A 107 -8.21 9.12 -7.43
N ASP A 108 -9.32 8.37 -7.44
CA ASP A 108 -10.49 8.65 -6.58
C ASP A 108 -10.22 8.31 -5.11
N LEU A 109 -9.10 7.65 -4.78
CA LEU A 109 -8.72 7.27 -3.42
C LEU A 109 -8.10 8.47 -2.67
N VAL A 110 -8.81 8.94 -1.65
CA VAL A 110 -8.59 10.24 -0.98
C VAL A 110 -8.24 10.12 0.49
N MET A 111 -8.10 8.92 1.05
CA MET A 111 -7.64 8.75 2.43
C MET A 111 -6.21 9.30 2.58
N LEU A 112 -6.03 10.11 3.62
CA LEU A 112 -4.76 10.66 4.05
C LEU A 112 -4.35 10.02 5.37
N PHE A 113 -3.03 9.99 5.58
CA PHE A 113 -2.37 9.25 6.64
C PHE A 113 -1.35 10.18 7.30
N GLY A 114 -1.32 10.18 8.63
CA GLY A 114 -0.46 11.06 9.40
C GLY A 114 -0.11 10.47 10.75
N GLU A 115 0.31 11.35 11.65
CA GLU A 115 1.06 11.00 12.84
C GLU A 115 0.65 11.93 14.00
N LEU A 116 0.15 11.35 15.10
CA LEU A 116 -0.10 12.05 16.37
C LEU A 116 0.85 11.49 17.42
N GLU A 117 1.89 12.25 17.75
CA GLU A 117 3.06 11.87 18.56
C GLU A 117 3.80 10.64 18.02
N SER A 118 3.23 9.45 18.19
CA SER A 118 3.76 8.18 17.70
C SER A 118 2.69 7.24 17.13
N HIS A 119 1.45 7.72 16.94
CA HIS A 119 0.27 6.92 16.61
C HIS A 119 -0.25 7.21 15.21
N LEU A 120 -0.66 6.18 14.48
CA LEU A 120 -1.23 6.28 13.13
C LEU A 120 -2.54 7.08 13.15
N VAL A 121 -2.57 8.14 12.35
CA VAL A 121 -3.78 8.95 12.10
C VAL A 121 -4.27 8.67 10.68
N LEU A 122 -5.58 8.47 10.56
CA LEU A 122 -6.31 8.30 9.31
C LEU A 122 -7.28 9.48 9.14
N ALA A 123 -7.36 10.06 7.94
CA ALA A 123 -8.26 11.16 7.63
C ALA A 123 -8.92 10.98 6.26
N VAL A 124 -10.21 11.31 6.16
CA VAL A 124 -10.95 11.32 4.89
C VAL A 124 -11.70 12.66 4.71
N PRO A 125 -11.85 13.19 3.49
CA PRO A 125 -12.67 14.38 3.24
C PRO A 125 -14.14 14.11 3.58
N ALA A 126 -14.74 14.93 4.45
CA ALA A 126 -16.09 14.70 4.96
C ALA A 126 -16.76 16.00 5.42
N ARG A 127 -17.45 16.71 4.50
CA ARG A 127 -18.17 17.96 4.82
C ARG A 127 -19.33 17.78 5.81
N HIS A 128 -19.85 16.57 5.90
CA HIS A 128 -20.95 16.16 6.78
C HIS A 128 -20.63 14.79 7.41
N GLY A 129 -19.35 14.55 7.75
CA GLY A 129 -18.92 13.28 8.34
C GLY A 129 -19.47 13.07 9.75
N ASP A 130 -20.02 11.88 9.99
CA ASP A 130 -20.63 11.53 11.28
C ASP A 130 -19.65 10.70 12.14
N ALA A 131 -19.08 11.33 13.17
CA ALA A 131 -18.12 10.67 14.05
C ALA A 131 -18.77 9.64 15.01
N GLU A 132 -20.08 9.71 15.25
CA GLU A 132 -20.82 8.73 16.04
C GLU A 132 -21.11 7.48 15.19
N LEU A 133 -21.54 7.66 13.94
CA LEU A 133 -21.67 6.57 12.95
C LEU A 133 -20.32 5.87 12.70
N ALA A 134 -19.21 6.62 12.65
CA ALA A 134 -17.87 6.04 12.52
C ALA A 134 -17.50 5.15 13.73
N ALA A 135 -17.84 5.57 14.95
CA ALA A 135 -17.57 4.76 16.13
C ALA A 135 -18.39 3.45 16.12
N VAL A 136 -19.66 3.51 15.74
CA VAL A 136 -20.52 2.31 15.59
C VAL A 136 -19.98 1.39 14.50
N ALA A 137 -19.69 1.92 13.31
CA ALA A 137 -19.18 1.14 12.18
C ALA A 137 -17.82 0.47 12.47
N TYR A 138 -16.97 1.10 13.29
CA TYR A 138 -15.72 0.52 13.77
C TYR A 138 -15.95 -0.66 14.72
N GLU A 139 -16.87 -0.53 15.68
CA GLU A 139 -17.17 -1.60 16.64
C GLU A 139 -17.87 -2.80 15.96
N GLU A 140 -18.77 -2.55 15.00
CA GLU A 140 -19.30 -3.61 14.13
C GLU A 140 -18.21 -4.28 13.28
N GLY A 141 -17.31 -3.49 12.69
CA GLY A 141 -16.20 -3.96 11.86
C GLY A 141 -15.12 -4.75 12.61
N THR A 142 -15.04 -4.63 13.93
CA THR A 142 -14.07 -5.34 14.78
C THR A 142 -14.65 -6.47 15.62
N ALA A 143 -15.98 -6.55 15.77
CA ALA A 143 -16.65 -7.54 16.63
C ALA A 143 -16.29 -9.01 16.31
N GLY A 144 -16.00 -9.30 15.04
CA GLY A 144 -15.64 -10.65 14.56
C GLY A 144 -14.19 -11.07 14.77
N ILE A 145 -13.28 -10.16 15.14
CA ILE A 145 -11.83 -10.46 15.19
C ILE A 145 -11.50 -11.36 16.39
N ASP A 146 -10.87 -12.52 16.15
CA ASP A 146 -10.52 -13.45 17.24
C ASP A 146 -9.55 -12.79 18.24
N ARG A 147 -9.82 -13.04 19.53
CA ARG A 147 -9.03 -12.56 20.69
C ARG A 147 -8.79 -11.06 20.77
N LEU A 148 -9.54 -10.24 20.03
CA LEU A 148 -9.47 -8.79 20.10
C LEU A 148 -10.79 -8.22 20.63
N ARG A 149 -10.70 -7.25 21.53
CA ARG A 149 -11.79 -6.35 21.92
C ARG A 149 -11.30 -4.93 21.80
N THR A 150 -12.05 -4.10 21.08
CA THR A 150 -11.73 -2.70 20.84
C THR A 150 -12.95 -1.83 21.15
N ARG A 151 -12.76 -0.52 21.22
CA ARG A 151 -13.83 0.46 21.40
C ARG A 151 -13.46 1.75 20.69
N ALA A 152 -14.43 2.44 20.11
CA ALA A 152 -14.23 3.77 19.52
C ALA A 152 -14.74 4.87 20.46
N LEU A 153 -13.95 5.93 20.62
CA LEU A 153 -14.30 7.09 21.42
C LEU A 153 -14.49 8.32 20.51
N VAL A 154 -15.69 8.90 20.56
CA VAL A 154 -16.03 10.10 19.78
C VAL A 154 -15.54 11.34 20.52
N LEU A 155 -14.61 12.08 19.92
CA LEU A 155 -13.98 13.26 20.52
C LEU A 155 -14.38 14.56 19.79
N PRO A 156 -14.31 15.71 20.45
CA PRO A 156 -14.36 17.01 19.77
C PRO A 156 -13.19 17.16 18.77
N GLY A 157 -13.45 17.71 17.57
CA GLY A 157 -12.43 17.92 16.52
C GLY A 157 -11.14 18.56 17.03
N HIS A 158 -11.26 19.61 17.87
CA HIS A 158 -10.12 20.34 18.45
C HIS A 158 -9.14 19.47 19.27
N VAL A 159 -9.53 18.27 19.70
CA VAL A 159 -8.61 17.32 20.34
C VAL A 159 -7.65 16.72 19.31
N LEU A 160 -8.11 16.47 18.08
CA LEU A 160 -7.35 15.86 16.98
C LEU A 160 -6.80 16.85 15.93
N ASP A 161 -7.27 18.10 15.85
CA ASP A 161 -6.82 19.13 14.87
C ASP A 161 -5.29 19.23 14.70
N GLY A 162 -4.53 18.96 15.76
CA GLY A 162 -3.05 19.00 15.73
C GLY A 162 -2.41 17.93 14.82
N ALA A 163 -3.13 16.88 14.47
CA ALA A 163 -2.67 15.85 13.55
C ALA A 163 -2.79 16.25 12.07
N HIS A 164 -3.55 17.32 11.74
CA HIS A 164 -3.73 17.74 10.34
C HIS A 164 -2.41 18.12 9.65
N GLY A 165 -1.42 18.63 10.42
CA GLY A 165 -0.14 19.08 9.89
C GLY A 165 0.80 17.98 9.36
N THR A 166 0.50 16.71 9.61
CA THR A 166 1.30 15.55 9.17
C THR A 166 0.60 14.67 8.13
N LEU A 167 -0.61 15.04 7.71
CA LEU A 167 -1.41 14.26 6.75
C LEU A 167 -0.79 14.23 5.35
N SER A 168 -0.71 13.05 4.75
CA SER A 168 -0.21 12.82 3.40
C SER A 168 -0.75 11.53 2.81
N ALA A 169 -0.61 11.34 1.49
CA ALA A 169 -0.79 10.04 0.86
C ALA A 169 0.16 8.97 1.48
N PRO A 170 -0.16 7.67 1.39
CA PRO A 170 0.77 6.63 1.77
C PRO A 170 1.95 6.60 0.78
N ILE A 171 3.11 6.13 1.23
CA ILE A 171 4.34 6.14 0.43
C ILE A 171 4.53 4.78 -0.25
N GLY A 172 4.79 4.81 -1.55
CA GLY A 172 4.92 3.61 -2.37
C GLY A 172 3.63 3.25 -3.12
N LEU A 173 3.76 2.23 -3.96
CA LEU A 173 2.82 1.67 -4.95
C LEU A 173 1.32 1.88 -4.71
N VAL A 174 0.56 1.97 -5.81
CA VAL A 174 -0.91 2.00 -5.86
C VAL A 174 -1.56 0.85 -5.04
N GLN A 175 -0.83 -0.25 -4.87
CA GLN A 175 -1.18 -1.45 -4.09
C GLN A 175 -1.02 -1.33 -2.55
N HIS A 176 -0.60 -0.19 -2.00
CA HIS A 176 -0.38 -0.04 -0.55
C HIS A 176 -1.60 -0.54 0.26
N PRO A 177 -1.46 -1.42 1.28
CA PRO A 177 -2.61 -2.07 1.91
C PRO A 177 -3.70 -1.12 2.43
N LEU A 178 -3.33 0.03 3.00
CA LEU A 178 -4.32 1.03 3.42
C LEU A 178 -5.15 1.65 2.24
N ARG A 179 -4.66 1.60 0.99
CA ARG A 179 -5.45 1.92 -0.21
C ARG A 179 -6.39 0.79 -0.61
N VAL A 180 -5.96 -0.46 -0.45
CA VAL A 180 -6.85 -1.64 -0.56
C VAL A 180 -7.98 -1.52 0.48
N ALA A 181 -7.67 -1.14 1.72
CA ALA A 181 -8.68 -0.94 2.77
C ALA A 181 -9.69 0.17 2.41
N GLU A 182 -9.22 1.31 1.90
CA GLU A 182 -10.08 2.39 1.41
C GLU A 182 -10.99 1.91 0.25
N ALA A 183 -10.42 1.16 -0.70
CA ALA A 183 -11.14 0.65 -1.87
C ALA A 183 -12.22 -0.37 -1.46
N VAL A 184 -11.88 -1.40 -0.67
CA VAL A 184 -12.81 -2.42 -0.17
C VAL A 184 -13.98 -1.75 0.57
N ALA A 185 -13.69 -0.81 1.47
CA ALA A 185 -14.73 -0.12 2.24
C ALA A 185 -15.70 0.68 1.36
N ARG A 186 -15.18 1.41 0.37
CA ARG A 186 -16.00 2.24 -0.54
C ARG A 186 -16.72 1.44 -1.63
N LEU A 187 -16.30 0.19 -1.85
CA LEU A 187 -17.05 -0.80 -2.65
C LEU A 187 -18.15 -1.52 -1.83
N GLY A 188 -18.20 -1.32 -0.51
CA GLY A 188 -19.21 -1.88 0.40
C GLY A 188 -18.75 -3.06 1.25
N GLY A 189 -17.48 -3.45 1.15
CA GLY A 189 -16.86 -4.51 1.95
C GLY A 189 -16.32 -4.05 3.31
N ARG A 190 -15.77 -5.00 4.05
CA ARG A 190 -15.16 -4.81 5.38
C ARG A 190 -13.65 -5.08 5.30
N PRO A 191 -12.78 -4.06 5.33
CA PRO A 191 -11.35 -4.25 5.08
C PRO A 191 -10.54 -4.94 6.19
N ALA A 192 -11.17 -5.25 7.33
CA ALA A 192 -10.57 -6.03 8.43
C ALA A 192 -11.09 -7.48 8.50
N ASP A 193 -11.91 -7.89 7.52
CA ASP A 193 -12.59 -9.17 7.43
C ASP A 193 -12.11 -9.89 6.16
N ASP A 194 -11.35 -10.96 6.32
CA ASP A 194 -10.56 -11.54 5.23
C ASP A 194 -11.44 -12.14 4.11
N GLU A 195 -12.59 -12.75 4.44
CA GLU A 195 -13.59 -13.19 3.46
C GLU A 195 -14.18 -11.99 2.69
N SER A 196 -14.37 -10.85 3.36
CA SER A 196 -14.88 -9.65 2.71
C SER A 196 -13.83 -8.97 1.83
N VAL A 197 -12.53 -9.14 2.08
CA VAL A 197 -11.46 -8.67 1.19
C VAL A 197 -11.38 -9.57 -0.05
N GLU A 198 -11.38 -10.90 0.11
CA GLU A 198 -11.40 -11.87 -1.00
C GLU A 198 -12.59 -11.62 -1.95
N ALA A 199 -13.79 -11.39 -1.39
CA ALA A 199 -15.00 -11.09 -2.16
C ALA A 199 -14.94 -9.80 -3.02
N HIS A 200 -13.94 -8.93 -2.82
CA HIS A 200 -13.74 -7.70 -3.58
C HIS A 200 -12.42 -7.66 -4.38
N GLU A 201 -11.60 -8.73 -4.36
CA GLU A 201 -10.24 -8.72 -4.92
C GLU A 201 -10.21 -8.26 -6.39
N ASP A 202 -10.97 -8.89 -7.29
CA ASP A 202 -11.03 -8.52 -8.71
C ASP A 202 -11.37 -7.04 -8.94
N ALA A 203 -12.32 -6.50 -8.15
CA ALA A 203 -12.76 -5.11 -8.28
C ALA A 203 -11.69 -4.13 -7.79
N VAL A 204 -10.99 -4.47 -6.70
CA VAL A 204 -9.86 -3.68 -6.18
C VAL A 204 -8.67 -3.74 -7.14
N LEU A 205 -8.30 -4.91 -7.67
CA LEU A 205 -7.22 -5.05 -8.63
C LEU A 205 -7.48 -4.23 -9.90
N ALA A 206 -8.71 -4.28 -10.43
CA ALA A 206 -9.12 -3.45 -11.57
C ALA A 206 -9.04 -1.95 -11.25
N LEU A 207 -9.53 -1.52 -10.09
CA LEU A 207 -9.51 -0.12 -9.64
C LEU A 207 -8.08 0.43 -9.52
N LEU A 208 -7.19 -0.34 -8.90
CA LEU A 208 -5.80 0.03 -8.63
C LEU A 208 -4.89 -0.05 -9.88
N GLY A 209 -5.46 -0.28 -11.07
CA GLY A 209 -4.72 -0.45 -12.32
C GLY A 209 -3.86 -1.72 -12.35
N VAL A 210 -4.10 -2.66 -11.44
CA VAL A 210 -3.31 -3.90 -11.30
C VAL A 210 -3.79 -4.92 -12.31
N THR A 211 -3.34 -4.77 -13.56
CA THR A 211 -3.33 -5.90 -14.49
C THR A 211 -2.41 -6.99 -13.93
N THR A 212 -2.98 -8.08 -13.43
CA THR A 212 -2.24 -9.27 -12.95
C THR A 212 -1.47 -9.98 -14.06
N ALA A 213 -1.80 -9.69 -15.32
CA ALA A 213 -0.93 -9.96 -16.45
C ALA A 213 0.28 -8.99 -16.45
N PRO A 214 1.53 -9.49 -16.38
CA PRO A 214 2.70 -8.62 -16.45
C PRO A 214 2.71 -7.85 -17.78
N ALA A 215 3.00 -6.55 -17.71
CA ALA A 215 3.10 -5.69 -18.88
C ALA A 215 3.95 -6.36 -19.96
N ARG A 216 3.45 -6.44 -21.20
CA ARG A 216 4.11 -7.17 -22.28
C ARG A 216 5.48 -6.55 -22.53
N PRO A 217 6.45 -7.26 -23.15
CA PRO A 217 7.75 -6.68 -23.47
C PRO A 217 7.74 -5.37 -24.28
N HIS A 218 6.64 -4.98 -24.93
CA HIS A 218 6.47 -3.66 -25.55
C HIS A 218 5.89 -2.57 -24.65
N ASP A 219 5.23 -2.94 -23.54
CA ASP A 219 4.49 -2.05 -22.65
C ASP A 219 5.22 -1.78 -21.32
N ASP A 220 6.41 -2.35 -21.13
CA ASP A 220 7.21 -2.14 -19.91
C ASP A 220 7.59 -0.65 -19.76
N PRO A 221 7.28 0.00 -18.62
CA PRO A 221 7.46 1.45 -18.46
C PRO A 221 8.94 1.87 -18.49
N ASP A 222 9.85 1.01 -18.02
CA ASP A 222 11.29 1.24 -17.99
C ASP A 222 11.89 1.05 -19.39
N PRO A 223 12.49 2.07 -20.01
CA PRO A 223 13.01 1.97 -21.38
C PRO A 223 14.09 0.91 -21.56
N ALA A 224 15.00 0.74 -20.59
CA ALA A 224 16.12 -0.18 -20.70
C ALA A 224 15.64 -1.62 -20.52
N ARG A 225 14.76 -1.87 -19.54
CA ARG A 225 14.12 -3.16 -19.34
C ARG A 225 13.20 -3.53 -20.50
N ARG A 226 12.39 -2.60 -21.03
CA ARG A 226 11.58 -2.79 -22.25
C ARG A 226 12.43 -3.26 -23.43
N VAL A 227 13.58 -2.59 -23.65
CA VAL A 227 14.55 -2.95 -24.69
C VAL A 227 15.14 -4.33 -24.43
N ALA A 228 15.56 -4.65 -23.21
CA ALA A 228 16.11 -5.95 -22.83
C ALA A 228 15.10 -7.10 -23.09
N ARG A 229 13.86 -6.94 -22.62
CA ARG A 229 12.78 -7.91 -22.81
C ARG A 229 12.46 -8.10 -24.29
N ARG A 230 12.40 -7.03 -25.10
CA ARG A 230 12.22 -7.11 -26.57
C ARG A 230 13.37 -7.81 -27.29
N ILE A 231 14.61 -7.62 -26.84
CA ILE A 231 15.78 -8.33 -27.39
C ILE A 231 15.68 -9.84 -27.09
N LEU A 232 15.51 -10.20 -25.82
CA LEU A 232 15.48 -11.60 -25.37
C LEU A 232 14.28 -12.35 -25.96
N GLN A 233 13.08 -11.75 -25.96
CA GLN A 233 11.87 -12.34 -26.55
C GLN A 233 12.05 -12.64 -28.05
N ARG A 234 12.67 -11.72 -28.80
CA ARG A 234 12.92 -11.89 -30.24
C ARG A 234 13.95 -13.00 -30.50
N LEU A 235 15.03 -13.05 -29.72
CA LEU A 235 16.04 -14.12 -29.83
C LEU A 235 15.44 -15.49 -29.47
N HIS A 236 14.60 -15.56 -28.45
CA HIS A 236 13.87 -16.76 -28.04
C HIS A 236 12.94 -17.25 -29.16
N GLY A 237 12.08 -16.37 -29.71
CA GLY A 237 11.19 -16.70 -30.82
C GLY A 237 11.91 -17.06 -32.14
N MET A 238 13.16 -16.62 -32.32
CA MET A 238 14.03 -17.03 -33.43
C MET A 238 14.88 -18.27 -33.11
N GLY A 239 14.69 -18.93 -31.97
CA GLY A 239 15.43 -20.13 -31.56
C GLY A 239 16.94 -19.90 -31.36
N LYS A 240 17.37 -18.68 -31.01
CA LYS A 240 18.79 -18.28 -30.93
C LYS A 240 19.46 -18.71 -29.62
N TRP A 241 19.44 -20.02 -29.35
CA TRP A 241 20.06 -20.66 -28.19
C TRP A 241 21.33 -21.42 -28.59
N GLY A 242 22.37 -21.33 -27.75
CA GLY A 242 23.59 -22.13 -27.86
C GLY A 242 24.28 -22.05 -29.23
N GLY A 243 24.12 -23.10 -30.05
CA GLY A 243 24.74 -23.15 -31.38
C GLY A 243 24.18 -22.11 -32.36
N PHE A 244 22.91 -21.71 -32.19
CA PHE A 244 22.19 -20.80 -33.07
C PHE A 244 22.29 -19.36 -32.58
N HIS A 245 22.81 -18.48 -33.43
CA HIS A 245 23.26 -17.14 -33.04
C HIS A 245 22.88 -16.10 -34.10
N THR A 246 23.16 -14.82 -33.83
CA THR A 246 23.01 -13.68 -34.74
C THR A 246 24.19 -12.71 -34.57
N GLU A 247 24.47 -11.87 -35.57
CA GLU A 247 25.36 -10.72 -35.39
C GLU A 247 24.82 -9.77 -34.30
N PHE A 248 25.71 -9.20 -33.48
CA PHE A 248 25.37 -8.30 -32.39
C PHE A 248 24.67 -7.02 -32.88
N SER A 249 25.08 -6.46 -34.02
CA SER A 249 24.43 -5.30 -34.65
C SER A 249 22.95 -5.54 -35.01
N HIS A 250 22.49 -6.79 -35.00
CA HIS A 250 21.09 -7.14 -35.25
C HIS A 250 20.20 -7.00 -34.00
N LEU A 251 20.76 -6.88 -32.78
CA LEU A 251 19.95 -6.67 -31.57
C LEU A 251 19.14 -5.37 -31.68
N ALA A 252 19.81 -4.27 -32.07
CA ALA A 252 19.21 -2.96 -32.26
C ALA A 252 18.31 -2.82 -33.50
N ARG A 253 18.10 -3.88 -34.32
CA ARG A 253 17.08 -3.85 -35.39
C ARG A 253 15.68 -3.75 -34.78
N GLY A 254 14.77 -3.03 -35.46
CA GLY A 254 13.39 -2.82 -34.98
C GLY A 254 13.25 -1.87 -33.78
N PHE A 255 14.32 -1.20 -33.38
CA PHE A 255 14.31 -0.03 -32.49
C PHE A 255 14.57 1.24 -33.32
N GLN A 256 14.03 2.38 -32.89
CA GLN A 256 14.04 3.63 -33.65
C GLN A 256 14.57 4.80 -32.80
N GLY A 257 15.23 5.75 -33.45
CA GLY A 257 15.82 6.92 -32.77
C GLY A 257 16.69 6.51 -31.59
N ASN A 258 16.45 7.14 -30.44
CA ASN A 258 17.23 6.94 -29.22
C ASN A 258 17.13 5.50 -28.64
N GLU A 259 16.03 4.76 -28.87
CA GLU A 259 15.95 3.35 -28.45
C GLU A 259 17.00 2.47 -29.14
N ARG A 260 17.54 2.89 -30.30
CA ARG A 260 18.56 2.12 -31.02
C ARG A 260 19.90 2.09 -30.28
N ALA A 261 20.38 3.25 -29.82
CA ALA A 261 21.62 3.32 -29.04
C ALA A 261 21.45 2.64 -27.67
N LEU A 262 20.27 2.77 -27.06
CA LEU A 262 19.93 2.04 -25.83
C LEU A 262 19.96 0.51 -26.04
N ALA A 263 19.52 0.01 -27.20
CA ALA A 263 19.57 -1.42 -27.54
C ALA A 263 20.99 -1.97 -27.71
N ASP A 264 21.94 -1.16 -28.18
CA ASP A 264 23.35 -1.55 -28.22
C ASP A 264 23.94 -1.62 -26.79
N SER A 265 23.70 -0.60 -25.95
CA SER A 265 24.16 -0.58 -24.54
C SER A 265 23.54 -1.69 -23.67
N VAL A 266 22.23 -1.93 -23.82
CA VAL A 266 21.54 -3.06 -23.17
C VAL A 266 22.07 -4.40 -23.68
N GLY A 267 22.43 -4.50 -24.96
CA GLY A 267 23.07 -5.69 -25.53
C GLY A 267 24.41 -6.03 -24.85
N GLU A 268 25.23 -5.02 -24.55
CA GLU A 268 26.50 -5.23 -23.82
C GLU A 268 26.25 -5.57 -22.34
N ALA A 269 25.25 -4.98 -21.68
CA ALA A 269 24.87 -5.34 -20.31
C ALA A 269 24.41 -6.82 -20.21
N LEU A 270 23.59 -7.28 -21.16
CA LEU A 270 23.15 -8.67 -21.26
C LEU A 270 24.29 -9.65 -21.59
N LEU A 271 25.35 -9.20 -22.27
CA LEU A 271 26.59 -9.97 -22.46
C LEU A 271 27.46 -10.01 -21.20
N ALA A 272 27.63 -8.88 -20.51
CA ALA A 272 28.45 -8.78 -19.31
C ALA A 272 27.94 -9.66 -18.16
N GLU A 273 26.61 -9.72 -17.99
CA GLU A 273 25.93 -10.60 -17.04
C GLU A 273 25.68 -12.02 -17.62
N GLY A 274 26.07 -12.30 -18.87
CA GLY A 274 26.06 -13.65 -19.44
C GLY A 274 24.67 -14.23 -19.78
N LEU A 275 23.60 -13.42 -19.84
CA LEU A 275 22.33 -13.83 -20.46
C LEU A 275 22.51 -14.06 -21.97
N LEU A 276 23.38 -13.25 -22.58
CA LEU A 276 23.95 -13.50 -23.89
C LEU A 276 25.35 -14.10 -23.76
N SER A 277 25.73 -14.93 -24.73
CA SER A 277 27.07 -15.48 -24.90
C SER A 277 27.59 -15.21 -26.31
N GLU A 278 28.90 -14.95 -26.43
CA GLU A 278 29.55 -14.60 -27.70
C GLU A 278 30.21 -15.82 -28.37
N LYS A 279 30.01 -15.96 -29.69
CA LYS A 279 30.61 -17.01 -30.52
C LYS A 279 31.82 -16.47 -31.29
N ARG A 280 33.02 -16.70 -30.75
CA ARG A 280 34.33 -16.22 -31.26
C ARG A 280 34.84 -16.86 -32.57
N SER A 281 33.97 -17.35 -33.45
CA SER A 281 34.35 -18.19 -34.61
C SER A 281 34.01 -17.60 -35.99
N VAL A 282 33.85 -16.28 -36.08
CA VAL A 282 33.60 -15.52 -37.32
C VAL A 282 34.13 -14.09 -37.13
N GLY A 283 34.44 -13.38 -38.22
CA GLY A 283 35.03 -12.03 -38.19
C GLY A 283 34.09 -10.90 -37.75
N GLN A 284 32.96 -11.23 -37.11
CA GLN A 284 31.93 -10.31 -36.62
C GLN A 284 31.45 -10.83 -35.25
N ARG A 285 31.15 -9.93 -34.31
CA ARG A 285 30.67 -10.31 -32.97
C ARG A 285 29.28 -10.94 -33.08
N HIS A 286 29.19 -12.24 -32.80
CA HIS A 286 27.97 -13.04 -32.92
C HIS A 286 27.51 -13.52 -31.55
N VAL A 287 26.21 -13.39 -31.24
CA VAL A 287 25.62 -13.68 -29.93
C VAL A 287 24.44 -14.64 -29.97
N PHE A 288 24.23 -15.34 -28.86
CA PHE A 288 23.14 -16.27 -28.60
C PHE A 288 22.73 -16.22 -27.12
N LEU A 289 21.52 -16.70 -26.79
CA LEU A 289 21.03 -16.88 -25.43
C LEU A 289 21.75 -18.06 -24.76
N ASP A 290 22.36 -17.90 -23.58
CA ASP A 290 23.00 -19.03 -22.87
C ASP A 290 21.92 -19.96 -22.28
N PRO A 291 21.84 -21.24 -22.70
CA PRO A 291 20.91 -22.20 -22.12
C PRO A 291 21.07 -22.39 -20.60
N ARG A 292 22.26 -22.09 -20.02
CA ARG A 292 22.47 -22.13 -18.56
C ARG A 292 21.71 -21.04 -17.82
N ARG A 293 21.43 -19.90 -18.46
CA ARG A 293 20.63 -18.79 -17.92
C ARG A 293 19.17 -18.84 -18.37
N ALA A 294 18.71 -19.96 -18.95
CA ALA A 294 17.36 -20.04 -19.54
C ALA A 294 16.23 -19.63 -18.57
N ARG A 295 16.29 -20.07 -17.30
CA ARG A 295 15.31 -19.66 -16.27
C ARG A 295 15.25 -18.14 -16.10
N ASP A 296 16.41 -17.51 -15.91
CA ASP A 296 16.56 -16.07 -15.74
C ASP A 296 16.06 -15.29 -16.96
N ILE A 297 16.36 -15.80 -18.16
CA ILE A 297 15.93 -15.24 -19.45
C ILE A 297 14.40 -15.31 -19.58
N HIS A 298 13.78 -16.46 -19.25
CA HIS A 298 12.33 -16.60 -19.25
C HIS A 298 11.69 -15.66 -18.21
N THR A 299 12.16 -15.67 -16.97
CA THR A 299 11.66 -14.75 -15.91
C THR A 299 11.74 -13.28 -16.34
N LEU A 300 12.84 -12.83 -16.94
CA LEU A 300 12.96 -11.46 -17.44
C LEU A 300 12.00 -11.20 -18.61
N ILE A 301 11.88 -12.09 -19.60
CA ILE A 301 10.90 -11.93 -20.70
C ILE A 301 9.48 -11.82 -20.15
N ASP A 302 9.08 -12.76 -19.30
CA ASP A 302 7.69 -12.97 -18.91
C ASP A 302 7.24 -11.96 -17.84
N THR A 303 8.00 -11.77 -16.75
CA THR A 303 7.60 -10.90 -15.62
C THR A 303 8.39 -9.59 -15.51
N GLY A 304 9.52 -9.46 -16.22
CA GLY A 304 10.38 -8.28 -16.14
C GLY A 304 11.37 -8.29 -14.96
N VAL A 305 11.35 -9.28 -14.07
CA VAL A 305 12.28 -9.32 -12.93
C VAL A 305 13.73 -9.49 -13.42
N LEU A 306 14.59 -8.54 -13.06
CA LEU A 306 16.01 -8.55 -13.41
C LEU A 306 16.76 -9.63 -12.59
N PRO A 307 17.65 -10.44 -13.20
CA PRO A 307 18.51 -11.36 -12.47
C PRO A 307 19.50 -10.63 -11.55
N LYS A 308 19.88 -11.27 -10.43
CA LYS A 308 20.88 -10.72 -9.50
C LYS A 308 22.22 -10.52 -10.22
N GLY A 309 22.68 -9.27 -10.30
CA GLY A 309 23.87 -8.86 -11.04
C GLY A 309 23.57 -7.98 -12.26
N LEU A 310 22.39 -8.14 -12.88
CA LEU A 310 22.02 -7.36 -14.06
C LEU A 310 21.68 -5.91 -13.70
N THR A 311 22.61 -5.00 -13.96
CA THR A 311 22.35 -3.55 -14.03
C THR A 311 22.13 -3.16 -15.49
N LEU A 312 21.03 -2.47 -15.78
CA LEU A 312 20.74 -1.91 -17.10
C LEU A 312 21.09 -0.40 -17.14
N PRO A 313 21.46 0.14 -18.31
CA PRO A 313 21.88 1.54 -18.51
C PRO A 313 20.71 2.53 -18.61
#